data_AF-A0A7W1YT41-F1
#
_entry.id   AF-A0A7W1YT41-F1
#
_cell.length_a   1.000
_cell.length_b   1.000
_cell.length_c   1.000
_cell.angle_alpha   90.00
_cell.angle_beta   90.00
_cell.angle_gamma   90.00
#
_symmetry.space_group_name_H-M   'P 1'
#
loop_
_entity.id
_entity.type
_entity.pdbx_description
1 polymer ?
#
loop_
_entity_poly.entity_id
_entity_poly.type
_entity_poly.pdbx_seq_one_letter_code
_entity_poly.pdbx_strand_id
1 'polypeptide(L)'
;LLLCLPYFGAGAQIFGFAAGYAHEEGLAEGSGFYLVRLARALGLPAPSGIVYAAAGALAMTALAAAIALRTHPARPRPMDAIALASAFLLITSPHYAWYFVWVLPILCGAFYLPLAYISVACVLFYLPADTFWGDRLVVNSLIYGGFVALALVDLTLKRRTRRQAAHEEDDHARHPAG
;
A
#
# COMPACT_ATOMS: atom_id res chain seq x y z
N LEU A 1 25.59 -16.54 -15.64
CA LEU A 1 25.57 -15.75 -16.89
C LEU A 1 25.18 -16.59 -18.12
N LEU A 2 25.75 -17.78 -18.35
CA LEU A 2 25.30 -18.69 -19.45
C LEU A 2 23.82 -19.11 -19.36
N LEU A 3 23.25 -19.21 -18.15
CA LEU A 3 21.82 -19.47 -17.93
C LEU A 3 20.88 -18.34 -18.41
N CYS A 4 21.39 -17.12 -18.61
CA CYS A 4 20.60 -15.98 -19.08
C CYS A 4 20.66 -15.80 -20.60
N LEU A 5 21.52 -16.56 -21.29
CA LEU A 5 21.72 -16.49 -22.74
C LEU A 5 20.43 -16.72 -23.56
N PRO A 6 19.52 -17.64 -23.18
CA PRO A 6 18.24 -17.82 -23.89
C PRO A 6 17.30 -16.61 -23.78
N TYR A 7 17.49 -15.76 -22.77
CA TYR A 7 16.60 -14.63 -22.46
C TYR A 7 17.05 -13.32 -23.13
N PHE A 8 18.22 -13.29 -23.77
CA PHE A 8 18.77 -12.07 -24.40
C PHE A 8 17.93 -11.55 -25.59
N GLY A 9 17.09 -12.40 -26.20
CA GLY A 9 16.18 -12.02 -27.29
C GLY A 9 14.72 -11.83 -26.87
N ALA A 10 14.35 -12.16 -25.63
CA ALA A 10 12.96 -12.12 -25.17
C ALA A 10 12.45 -10.70 -24.81
N GLY A 11 13.36 -9.72 -24.74
CA GLY A 11 13.08 -8.35 -24.27
C GLY A 11 11.88 -7.68 -24.92
N ALA A 12 11.76 -7.74 -26.25
CA ALA A 12 10.65 -7.10 -26.97
C ALA A 12 9.31 -7.83 -26.77
N GLN A 13 9.33 -9.15 -26.63
CA GLN A 13 8.12 -9.94 -26.40
C GLN A 13 7.57 -9.78 -24.98
N ILE A 14 8.42 -9.44 -24.00
CA ILE A 14 7.99 -9.11 -22.63
C ILE A 14 7.08 -7.87 -22.62
N PHE A 15 7.37 -6.85 -23.43
CA PHE A 15 6.53 -5.66 -23.53
C PHE A 15 5.23 -5.91 -24.32
N GLY A 16 5.27 -6.78 -25.34
CA GLY A 16 4.06 -7.22 -26.04
C GLY A 16 3.11 -8.00 -25.13
N PHE A 17 3.65 -8.83 -24.25
CA PHE A 17 2.88 -9.55 -23.23
C PHE A 17 2.27 -8.62 -22.17
N ALA A 18 2.96 -7.53 -21.80
CA ALA A 18 2.49 -6.61 -20.77
C ALA A 18 1.10 -6.01 -21.07
N ALA A 19 0.81 -5.71 -22.35
CA ALA A 19 -0.50 -5.23 -22.76
C ALA A 19 -1.59 -6.31 -22.62
N GLY A 20 -1.28 -7.56 -23.01
CA GLY A 20 -2.17 -8.70 -22.82
C GLY A 20 -2.47 -8.96 -21.35
N TYR A 21 -1.42 -9.00 -20.51
CA TYR A 21 -1.54 -9.16 -19.07
C TYR A 21 -2.37 -8.04 -18.42
N ALA A 22 -2.17 -6.79 -18.85
CA ALA A 22 -2.96 -5.66 -18.36
C ALA A 22 -4.45 -5.79 -18.70
N HIS A 23 -4.80 -6.40 -19.83
CA HIS A 23 -6.18 -6.69 -20.19
C HIS A 23 -6.74 -7.87 -19.38
N GLU A 24 -5.97 -8.95 -19.21
CA GLU A 24 -6.37 -10.13 -18.43
C GLU A 24 -6.64 -9.80 -16.95
N GLU A 25 -5.80 -8.96 -16.35
CA GLU A 25 -5.98 -8.48 -14.98
C GLU A 25 -7.04 -7.36 -14.87
N GLY A 26 -7.56 -6.88 -16.00
CA GLY A 26 -8.55 -5.80 -16.05
C GLY A 26 -8.00 -4.45 -15.58
N LEU A 27 -6.71 -4.19 -15.79
CA LEU A 27 -6.03 -2.95 -15.42
C LEU A 27 -6.45 -1.78 -16.31
N ALA A 28 -6.82 -2.02 -17.56
CA ALA A 28 -7.29 -0.98 -18.47
C ALA A 28 -8.70 -0.50 -18.07
N GLU A 29 -9.60 -1.44 -17.79
CA GLU A 29 -10.98 -1.19 -17.37
C GLU A 29 -11.05 -0.78 -15.88
N GLY A 30 -10.01 -1.07 -15.10
CA GLY A 30 -9.90 -0.73 -13.68
C GLY A 30 -10.52 -1.76 -12.73
N SER A 31 -11.06 -2.88 -13.23
CA SER A 31 -11.47 -4.02 -12.39
C SER A 31 -10.27 -4.68 -11.70
N GLY A 32 -9.06 -4.50 -12.21
CA GLY A 32 -7.83 -4.92 -11.55
C GLY A 32 -7.45 -4.09 -10.32
N PHE A 33 -8.12 -2.97 -10.05
CA PHE A 33 -7.85 -2.16 -8.84
C PHE A 33 -9.00 -2.30 -7.84
N TYR A 34 -8.68 -2.74 -6.62
CA TYR A 34 -9.68 -2.90 -5.56
C TYR A 34 -10.42 -1.58 -5.28
N LEU A 35 -9.72 -0.45 -5.18
CA LEU A 35 -10.36 0.85 -4.88
C LEU A 35 -11.36 1.29 -5.97
N VAL A 36 -11.05 1.02 -7.24
CA VAL A 36 -11.98 1.28 -8.35
C VAL A 36 -13.19 0.36 -8.26
N ARG A 37 -13.00 -0.93 -7.97
CA ARG A 37 -14.09 -1.88 -7.76
C ARG A 37 -14.97 -1.53 -6.57
N LEU A 38 -14.37 -1.11 -5.46
CA LEU A 38 -15.07 -0.68 -4.26
C LEU A 38 -15.93 0.55 -4.56
N ALA A 39 -15.40 1.55 -5.26
CA ALA A 39 -16.16 2.72 -5.68
C ALA A 39 -17.38 2.33 -6.51
N ARG A 40 -17.22 1.43 -7.49
CA ARG A 40 -18.34 0.90 -8.29
C ARG A 40 -19.37 0.17 -7.44
N ALA A 41 -18.92 -0.68 -6.52
CA ALA A 41 -19.82 -1.44 -5.63
C ALA A 41 -20.64 -0.52 -4.71
N LEU A 42 -20.11 0.67 -4.37
CA LEU A 42 -20.80 1.70 -3.60
C LEU A 42 -21.69 2.62 -4.47
N GLY A 43 -21.78 2.38 -5.78
CA GLY A 43 -22.54 3.21 -6.71
C GLY A 43 -21.89 4.57 -7.03
N LEU A 44 -20.59 4.73 -6.74
CA LEU A 44 -19.85 5.95 -7.03
C LEU A 44 -19.31 5.94 -8.46
N PRO A 45 -19.17 7.12 -9.11
CA PRO A 45 -18.49 7.22 -10.40
C PRO A 45 -17.03 6.79 -10.23
N ALA A 46 -16.61 5.79 -11.02
CA ALA A 46 -15.27 5.22 -10.93
C ALA A 46 -14.50 5.49 -12.24
N PRO A 47 -13.24 5.95 -12.19
CA PRO A 47 -12.44 6.24 -13.37
C PRO A 47 -12.12 4.96 -14.17
N SER A 48 -11.62 5.13 -15.39
CA SER A 48 -10.94 4.05 -16.10
C SER A 48 -9.67 3.64 -15.34
N GLY A 49 -9.22 2.41 -15.56
CA GLY A 49 -8.03 1.91 -14.88
C GLY A 49 -6.76 2.65 -15.30
N ILE A 50 -6.68 3.14 -16.54
CA ILE A 50 -5.57 4.00 -17.01
C ILE A 50 -5.53 5.32 -16.23
N VAL A 51 -6.67 5.99 -16.07
CA VAL A 51 -6.75 7.26 -15.32
C VAL A 51 -6.39 7.03 -13.86
N TYR A 52 -6.90 5.96 -13.26
CA TYR A 52 -6.57 5.58 -11.90
C TYR A 52 -5.08 5.28 -11.72
N ALA A 53 -4.48 4.49 -12.64
CA ALA A 53 -3.06 4.15 -12.60
C ALA A 53 -2.17 5.39 -12.76
N ALA A 54 -2.52 6.30 -13.68
CA ALA A 54 -1.81 7.58 -13.84
C ALA A 54 -1.89 8.45 -12.58
N ALA A 55 -3.07 8.57 -11.98
CA ALA A 55 -3.25 9.30 -10.72
C ALA A 55 -2.47 8.64 -9.56
N GLY A 56 -2.47 7.31 -9.48
CA GLY A 56 -1.71 6.54 -8.51
C GLY A 56 -0.20 6.72 -8.66
N ALA A 57 0.31 6.67 -9.90
CA ALA A 57 1.71 6.94 -10.20
C ALA A 57 2.11 8.36 -9.79
N LEU A 58 1.28 9.36 -10.13
CA LEU A 58 1.51 10.75 -9.71
C LEU A 58 1.54 10.90 -8.18
N ALA A 59 0.61 10.25 -7.47
CA ALA A 59 0.57 10.26 -6.01
C ALA A 59 1.83 9.62 -5.40
N MET A 60 2.29 8.50 -5.95
CA MET A 60 3.53 7.83 -5.54
C MET A 60 4.75 8.70 -5.79
N THR A 61 4.85 9.33 -6.97
CA THR A 61 5.95 10.24 -7.29
C THR A 61 5.95 11.47 -6.38
N ALA A 62 4.77 12.05 -6.12
CA ALA A 62 4.63 13.18 -5.21
C ALA A 62 5.05 12.81 -3.78
N LEU A 63 4.65 11.64 -3.28
CA LEU A 63 5.06 11.16 -1.96
C LEU A 63 6.57 10.91 -1.89
N ALA A 64 7.15 10.27 -2.91
CA ALA A 64 8.58 10.02 -2.99
C ALA A 64 9.38 11.34 -3.05
N ALA A 65 8.94 12.29 -3.87
CA ALA A 65 9.55 13.62 -3.96
C ALA A 65 9.43 14.39 -2.63
N ALA A 66 8.25 14.34 -1.99
CA ALA A 66 8.03 14.99 -0.69
C ALA A 66 8.94 14.40 0.39
N ILE A 67 9.24 13.10 0.36
CA ILE A 67 10.21 12.47 1.27
C ILE A 67 11.64 12.90 0.93
N ALA A 68 12.02 12.84 -0.35
CA ALA A 68 13.38 13.13 -0.82
C ALA A 68 13.79 14.59 -0.63
N LEU A 69 12.85 15.53 -0.77
CA LEU A 69 13.09 16.97 -0.70
C LEU A 69 13.01 17.55 0.74
N ARG A 70 12.88 16.70 1.78
CA ARG A 70 12.85 17.19 3.17
C ARG A 70 14.20 17.76 3.58
N THR A 71 14.16 18.91 4.28
CA THR A 71 15.28 19.77 4.67
C THR A 71 16.36 19.14 5.57
N HIS A 72 16.22 17.89 6.00
CA HIS A 72 17.23 17.17 6.78
C HIS A 72 17.38 15.69 6.34
N PRO A 73 17.98 15.42 5.16
CA PRO A 73 18.05 14.06 4.60
C PRO A 73 19.24 13.25 5.12
N ALA A 74 19.79 13.54 6.31
CA ALA A 74 21.04 12.93 6.77
C ALA A 74 21.00 11.39 6.81
N ARG A 75 19.81 10.78 7.02
CA ARG A 75 19.57 9.33 6.88
C ARG A 75 18.13 9.03 6.44
N PRO A 76 17.91 8.02 5.56
CA PRO A 76 16.57 7.51 5.28
C PRO A 76 15.94 6.98 6.58
N ARG A 77 14.71 7.39 6.91
CA ARG A 77 14.02 6.81 8.07
C ARG A 77 13.27 5.55 7.63
N PRO A 78 13.26 4.49 8.45
CA PRO A 78 12.46 3.30 8.19
C PRO A 78 10.97 3.61 7.93
N MET A 79 10.41 4.62 8.61
CA MET A 79 9.03 5.06 8.43
C MET A 79 8.74 5.62 7.04
N ASP A 80 9.74 6.20 6.34
CA ASP A 80 9.56 6.71 4.98
C ASP A 80 9.39 5.54 3.99
N ALA A 81 10.13 4.44 4.17
CA ALA A 81 9.97 3.22 3.39
C ALA A 81 8.61 2.54 3.67
N ILE A 82 8.17 2.52 4.93
CA ILE A 82 6.85 2.01 5.33
C ILE A 82 5.72 2.80 4.67
N ALA A 83 5.84 4.14 4.62
CA ALA A 83 4.83 4.99 3.99
C ALA A 83 4.74 4.73 2.48
N LEU A 84 5.87 4.65 1.79
CA LEU A 84 5.92 4.32 0.36
C LEU A 84 5.36 2.92 0.08
N ALA A 85 5.73 1.92 0.90
CA ALA A 85 5.24 0.56 0.72
C ALA A 85 3.74 0.44 0.95
N SER A 86 3.24 1.08 2.01
CA SER A 86 1.81 1.14 2.31
C SER A 86 1.03 1.80 1.17
N ALA A 87 1.51 2.94 0.67
CA ALA A 87 0.86 3.65 -0.42
C ALA A 87 0.86 2.82 -1.71
N PHE A 88 1.98 2.18 -2.04
CA PHE A 88 2.08 1.31 -3.20
C PHE A 88 1.07 0.16 -3.13
N LEU A 89 1.04 -0.57 -2.01
CA LEU A 89 0.11 -1.70 -1.83
C LEU A 89 -1.34 -1.27 -1.88
N LEU A 90 -1.71 -0.13 -1.28
CA LEU A 90 -3.08 0.38 -1.36
C LEU A 90 -3.47 0.80 -2.77
N ILE A 91 -2.61 1.55 -3.47
CA ILE A 91 -2.91 2.07 -4.80
C ILE A 91 -3.03 0.91 -5.79
N THR A 92 -2.04 0.02 -5.82
CA THR A 92 -2.00 -1.11 -6.76
C THR A 92 -2.95 -2.22 -6.38
N SER A 93 -3.18 -2.41 -5.07
CA SER A 93 -4.05 -3.45 -4.51
C SER A 93 -3.80 -4.84 -5.14
N PRO A 94 -2.57 -5.38 -5.08
CA PRO A 94 -2.24 -6.66 -5.71
C PRO A 94 -3.11 -7.82 -5.21
N HIS A 95 -3.41 -8.76 -6.12
CA HIS A 95 -4.32 -9.89 -5.85
C HIS A 95 -3.62 -11.20 -5.51
N TYR A 96 -2.29 -11.17 -5.32
CA TYR A 96 -1.52 -12.37 -5.03
C TYR A 96 -0.60 -12.16 -3.83
N ALA A 97 -0.53 -13.16 -2.95
CA ALA A 97 0.24 -13.08 -1.71
C ALA A 97 1.74 -12.82 -1.90
N TRP A 98 2.32 -13.28 -3.02
CA TRP A 98 3.74 -13.08 -3.30
C TRP A 98 4.14 -11.61 -3.50
N TYR A 99 3.20 -10.73 -3.87
CA TYR A 99 3.42 -9.29 -3.93
C TYR A 99 3.65 -8.64 -2.56
N PHE A 100 3.48 -9.35 -1.44
CA PHE A 100 3.68 -8.82 -0.09
C PHE A 100 5.03 -9.24 0.51
N VAL A 101 5.77 -10.15 -0.13
CA VAL A 101 7.03 -10.71 0.42
C VAL A 101 8.10 -9.63 0.60
N TRP A 102 8.19 -8.68 -0.34
CA TRP A 102 9.19 -7.60 -0.30
C TRP A 102 8.99 -6.61 0.85
N VAL A 103 7.83 -6.65 1.52
CA VAL A 103 7.51 -5.82 2.68
C VAL A 103 8.20 -6.33 3.95
N LEU A 104 8.46 -7.63 4.03
CA LEU A 104 9.07 -8.28 5.20
C LEU A 104 10.41 -7.64 5.62
N PRO A 105 11.39 -7.40 4.71
CA PRO A 105 12.63 -6.72 5.11
C PRO A 105 12.39 -5.28 5.62
N ILE A 106 11.35 -4.58 5.14
CA ILE A 106 10.99 -3.24 5.63
C ILE A 106 10.47 -3.33 7.07
N LEU A 107 9.62 -4.33 7.35
CA LEU A 107 9.10 -4.60 8.70
C LEU A 107 10.19 -4.99 9.70
N CYS A 108 11.25 -5.66 9.24
CA CYS A 108 12.43 -5.94 10.07
C CYS A 108 13.19 -4.66 10.45
N GLY A 109 13.19 -3.65 9.58
CA GLY A 109 13.84 -2.35 9.84
C GLY A 109 13.04 -1.43 10.77
N ALA A 110 11.71 -1.51 10.71
CA ALA A 110 10.82 -0.92 11.72
C ALA A 110 9.47 -1.61 11.73
N PHE A 111 9.03 -2.03 12.91
CA PHE A 111 7.75 -2.70 13.06
C PHE A 111 6.59 -1.71 12.91
N TYR A 112 5.64 -2.04 12.03
CA TYR A 112 4.41 -1.28 11.83
C TYR A 112 3.22 -2.23 11.70
N LEU A 113 2.36 -2.22 12.73
CA LEU A 113 1.28 -3.20 12.91
C LEU A 113 0.32 -3.32 11.70
N PRO A 114 -0.13 -2.23 11.05
CA PRO A 114 -1.02 -2.35 9.88
C PRO A 114 -0.35 -3.10 8.72
N LEU A 115 0.94 -2.86 8.50
CA LEU A 115 1.69 -3.51 7.43
C LEU A 115 2.07 -4.95 7.80
N ALA A 116 2.30 -5.26 9.08
CA ALA A 116 2.40 -6.64 9.54
C ALA A 116 1.08 -7.41 9.34
N TYR A 117 -0.06 -6.76 9.64
CA TYR A 117 -1.38 -7.32 9.40
C TYR A 117 -1.59 -7.69 7.93
N ILE A 118 -1.33 -6.76 6.99
CA ILE A 118 -1.58 -7.03 5.57
C ILE A 118 -0.68 -8.15 5.02
N SER A 119 0.55 -8.26 5.51
CA SER A 119 1.48 -9.36 5.17
C SER A 119 1.01 -10.74 5.65
N VAL A 120 0.19 -10.81 6.71
CA VAL A 120 -0.41 -12.07 7.16
C VAL A 120 -1.76 -12.29 6.47
N ALA A 121 -2.57 -11.24 6.35
CA ALA A 121 -3.90 -11.29 5.76
C ALA A 121 -3.86 -11.67 4.27
N CYS A 122 -2.75 -11.44 3.56
CA CYS A 122 -2.61 -11.85 2.16
C CYS A 122 -2.74 -13.36 1.92
N VAL A 123 -2.60 -14.20 2.96
CA VAL A 123 -2.86 -15.65 2.88
C VAL A 123 -4.31 -15.94 2.50
N LEU A 124 -5.24 -15.02 2.75
CA LEU A 124 -6.64 -15.14 2.34
C LEU A 124 -6.81 -15.24 0.82
N PHE A 125 -5.84 -14.81 0.01
CA PHE A 125 -5.86 -15.00 -1.44
C PHE A 125 -5.77 -16.48 -1.87
N TYR A 126 -5.37 -17.38 -0.99
CA TYR A 126 -5.34 -18.82 -1.26
C TYR A 126 -6.66 -19.53 -0.96
N LEU A 127 -7.68 -18.80 -0.47
CA LEU A 127 -8.98 -19.41 -0.20
C LEU A 127 -9.68 -19.79 -1.51
N PRO A 128 -10.40 -20.94 -1.55
CA PRO A 128 -11.10 -21.39 -2.73
C PRO A 128 -12.17 -20.39 -3.21
N ALA A 129 -12.16 -20.12 -4.51
CA ALA A 129 -13.00 -19.12 -5.17
C ALA A 129 -14.51 -19.48 -5.19
N ASP A 130 -14.85 -20.74 -4.95
CA ASP A 130 -16.22 -21.29 -4.89
C ASP A 130 -16.94 -21.03 -3.56
N THR A 131 -16.22 -20.53 -2.55
CA THR A 131 -16.82 -20.13 -1.27
C THR A 131 -17.29 -18.67 -1.30
N PHE A 132 -18.16 -18.26 -0.37
CA PHE A 132 -18.47 -16.83 -0.16
C PHE A 132 -17.21 -15.98 0.03
N TRP A 133 -16.17 -16.58 0.63
CA TRP A 133 -14.84 -16.01 0.81
C TRP A 133 -14.01 -15.96 -0.48
N GLY A 134 -14.53 -16.48 -1.60
CA GLY A 134 -13.92 -16.44 -2.93
C GLY A 134 -14.24 -15.16 -3.71
N ASP A 135 -15.21 -14.35 -3.27
CA ASP A 135 -15.44 -13.04 -3.87
C ASP A 135 -14.24 -12.13 -3.59
N ARG A 136 -13.51 -11.81 -4.66
CA ARG A 136 -12.35 -10.91 -4.65
C ARG A 136 -12.65 -9.58 -3.96
N LEU A 137 -13.89 -9.07 -4.02
CA LEU A 137 -14.23 -7.82 -3.34
C LEU A 137 -14.24 -8.01 -1.82
N VAL A 138 -14.80 -9.11 -1.32
CA VAL A 138 -14.85 -9.44 0.12
C VAL A 138 -13.43 -9.64 0.67
N VAL A 139 -12.62 -10.46 -0.01
CA VAL A 139 -11.22 -10.72 0.40
C VAL A 139 -10.41 -9.43 0.43
N ASN A 140 -10.47 -8.65 -0.65
CA ASN A 140 -9.76 -7.37 -0.70
C ASN A 140 -10.28 -6.39 0.37
N SER A 141 -11.58 -6.40 0.67
CA SER A 141 -12.14 -5.57 1.74
C SER A 141 -11.61 -5.94 3.12
N LEU A 142 -11.42 -7.23 3.39
CA LEU A 142 -10.82 -7.68 4.65
C LEU A 142 -9.35 -7.26 4.73
N ILE A 143 -8.56 -7.54 3.69
CA ILE A 143 -7.13 -7.26 3.64
C ILE A 143 -6.87 -5.75 3.70
N TYR A 144 -7.39 -4.98 2.74
CA TYR A 144 -7.11 -3.55 2.64
C TYR A 144 -7.96 -2.72 3.61
N GLY A 145 -9.19 -3.12 3.91
CA GLY A 145 -10.02 -2.45 4.91
C GLY A 145 -9.46 -2.63 6.33
N GLY A 146 -9.01 -3.83 6.69
CA GLY A 146 -8.31 -4.08 7.95
C GLY A 146 -7.02 -3.29 8.07
N PHE A 147 -6.23 -3.21 6.99
CA PHE A 147 -5.04 -2.35 6.92
C PHE A 147 -5.39 -0.88 7.20
N VAL A 148 -6.39 -0.32 6.50
CA VAL A 148 -6.79 1.08 6.67
C VAL A 148 -7.32 1.34 8.08
N ALA A 149 -8.15 0.43 8.62
CA ALA A 149 -8.68 0.55 9.97
C ALA A 149 -7.56 0.60 11.02
N LEU A 150 -6.59 -0.32 10.95
CA LEU A 150 -5.44 -0.33 11.86
C LEU A 150 -4.55 0.90 11.69
N ALA A 151 -4.32 1.36 10.45
CA ALA A 151 -3.56 2.57 10.20
C ALA A 151 -4.23 3.82 10.78
N LEU A 152 -5.57 3.94 10.66
CA LEU A 152 -6.33 5.02 11.27
C LEU A 152 -6.27 4.97 12.79
N VAL A 153 -6.41 3.78 13.39
CA VAL A 153 -6.27 3.60 14.84
C VAL A 153 -4.88 4.05 15.31
N ASP A 154 -3.79 3.59 14.68
CA ASP A 154 -2.43 4.00 15.01
C ASP A 154 -2.23 5.52 14.90
N LEU A 155 -2.74 6.15 13.84
CA LEU A 155 -2.69 7.61 13.67
C LEU A 155 -3.47 8.35 14.77
N THR A 156 -4.64 7.86 15.16
CA THR A 156 -5.44 8.50 16.21
C THR A 156 -4.78 8.37 17.59
N LEU A 157 -4.20 7.22 17.90
CA LEU A 157 -3.47 6.99 19.15
C LEU A 157 -2.23 7.90 19.23
N LYS A 158 -1.41 7.95 18.18
CA LYS A 158 -0.22 8.83 18.12
C LYS A 158 -0.59 10.31 18.27
N ARG A 159 -1.71 10.74 17.67
CA ARG A 159 -2.21 12.12 17.83
C ARG A 159 -2.65 12.42 19.27
N ARG A 160 -3.30 11.47 19.95
CA ARG A 160 -3.72 11.63 21.35
C ARG A 160 -2.51 11.76 22.27
N THR A 161 -1.53 10.87 22.15
CA THR A 161 -0.31 10.90 22.97
C THR A 161 0.47 12.21 22.79
N ARG A 162 0.61 12.71 21.54
CA ARG A 162 1.27 14.01 21.29
C ARG A 162 0.52 15.18 21.91
N ARG A 163 -0.81 15.16 21.90
CA ARG A 163 -1.62 16.21 22.54
C ARG A 163 -1.50 16.19 24.06
N GLN A 164 -1.44 15.01 24.66
CA GLN A 164 -1.23 14.86 26.11
C GLN A 164 0.14 15.39 26.53
N ALA A 165 1.20 14.99 25.83
CA ALA A 165 2.56 15.49 26.11
C ALA A 165 2.66 17.01 26.00
N ALA A 166 2.06 17.62 24.97
CA ALA A 166 2.04 19.08 24.83
C ALA A 166 1.25 19.77 25.96
N HIS A 167 0.19 19.13 26.48
CA HIS A 167 -0.58 19.68 27.60
C HIS A 167 0.19 19.61 28.93
N GLU A 168 0.93 18.51 29.17
CA GLU A 168 1.80 18.35 30.34
C GLU A 168 2.98 19.33 30.33
N GLU A 169 3.61 19.57 29.16
CA GLU A 169 4.67 20.59 29.00
C GLU A 169 4.15 22.00 29.30
N ASP A 170 2.95 22.34 28.81
CA ASP A 170 2.31 23.63 29.07
C ASP A 170 1.94 23.82 30.56
N ASP A 171 1.51 22.77 31.25
CA ASP A 171 1.15 22.81 32.67
C ASP A 171 2.39 22.95 33.57
N HIS A 172 3.46 22.21 33.25
CA HIS A 172 4.75 22.32 33.94
C HIS A 172 5.38 23.71 33.76
N ALA A 173 5.25 24.32 32.57
CA ALA A 173 5.71 25.68 32.32
C ALA A 173 4.92 26.75 33.11
N ARG A 174 3.65 26.49 33.47
CA ARG A 174 2.82 27.41 34.26
C ARG A 174 3.02 27.25 35.76
N HIS A 175 3.35 26.06 36.24
CA HIS A 175 3.55 25.75 37.66
C HIS A 175 4.92 25.08 37.88
N PRO A 176 6.03 25.84 37.76
CA PRO A 176 7.34 25.31 38.10
C PRO A 176 7.33 25.00 39.60
N ALA A 177 7.51 23.72 39.96
CA ALA A 177 7.67 23.31 41.35
C ALA A 177 8.90 24.05 41.91
N GLY A 178 8.65 24.97 42.85
CA GLY A 178 9.66 25.73 43.58
C GLY A 178 10.32 24.91 44.70
#